data_AF-A0A1I3NGQ5-F1
#
_entry.id   AF-A0A1I3NGQ5-F1
#
_cell.length_a   1.000
_cell.length_b   1.000
_cell.length_c   1.000
_cell.angle_alpha   90.00
_cell.angle_beta   90.00
_cell.angle_gamma   90.00
#
_symmetry.space_group_name_H-M   'P 1'
#
loop_
_entity.id
_entity.type
_entity.pdbx_description
1 polymer ?
#
loop_
_entity_poly.entity_id
_entity_poly.type
_entity_poly.pdbx_seq_one_letter_code
_entity_poly.pdbx_strand_id
1 'polypeptide(L)'
;MTAGAIIDPHEVDDDAPTPTDLIDQVRAAKAAENAAGLRMFHLAIAWAHAHPETPGDQSWKAPRASYVPGEPMGDGSPVTGDLDEVQWFGIPPITWSAAAPFATANAMSTAAGKAFLRDCLVIRHRMPRVYAKVVAGKVAVWRARRIAGAVLGAPRDVIAHVDRAIAPVAGTAGLITLDRLIDEAMLLLHAEEVEAASLEALEHRHVTLDERSIGHTGIAEMTIRADWADL
;
A
#
# COMPACT_ATOMS: atom_id res chain seq x y z
N MET A 1 -41.26 -3.80 -27.97
CA MET A 1 -40.21 -3.53 -28.96
C MET A 1 -39.96 -2.02 -28.98
N THR A 2 -39.09 -1.54 -28.11
CA THR A 2 -38.68 -0.14 -28.05
C THR A 2 -37.54 0.04 -29.05
N ALA A 3 -37.79 0.83 -30.09
CA ALA A 3 -36.78 1.18 -31.09
C ALA A 3 -35.60 1.85 -30.36
N GLY A 4 -34.41 1.26 -30.48
CA GLY A 4 -33.17 1.89 -30.03
C GLY A 4 -32.97 3.17 -30.84
N ALA A 5 -32.91 4.31 -30.15
CA ALA A 5 -32.56 5.57 -30.79
C ALA A 5 -31.21 5.40 -31.47
N ILE A 6 -31.17 5.61 -32.79
CA ILE A 6 -29.95 5.67 -33.57
C ILE A 6 -29.24 6.94 -33.12
N ILE A 7 -28.19 6.81 -32.30
CA ILE A 7 -27.31 7.92 -31.97
C ILE A 7 -26.43 8.11 -33.20
N ASP A 8 -26.62 9.20 -33.94
CA ASP A 8 -25.68 9.61 -34.99
C ASP A 8 -24.39 10.07 -34.29
N PRO A 9 -23.25 9.39 -34.49
CA PRO A 9 -21.99 9.74 -33.82
C PRO A 9 -21.39 11.07 -34.30
N HIS A 10 -21.97 11.73 -35.30
CA HIS A 10 -21.47 12.98 -35.89
C HIS A 10 -22.41 14.19 -35.72
N GLU A 11 -23.55 14.02 -35.06
CA GLU A 11 -24.46 15.12 -34.76
C GLU A 11 -23.91 15.93 -33.57
N VAL A 12 -23.60 17.21 -33.79
CA VAL A 12 -23.22 18.15 -32.73
C VAL A 12 -24.46 18.94 -32.39
N ASP A 13 -25.01 18.71 -31.21
CA ASP A 13 -26.25 19.34 -30.72
C ASP A 13 -26.10 20.88 -30.68
N ASP A 14 -27.04 21.62 -31.27
CA ASP A 14 -27.03 23.09 -31.29
C ASP A 14 -27.26 23.70 -29.89
N ASP A 15 -27.84 22.93 -28.96
CA ASP A 15 -27.98 23.26 -27.53
C ASP A 15 -26.85 22.65 -26.66
N ALA A 16 -25.73 22.25 -27.28
CA ALA A 16 -24.62 21.62 -26.56
C ALA A 16 -24.10 22.49 -25.40
N PRO A 17 -23.94 21.92 -24.19
CA PRO A 17 -23.40 22.64 -23.04
C PRO A 17 -22.01 23.19 -23.37
N THR A 18 -21.70 24.37 -22.83
CA THR A 18 -20.40 24.99 -23.13
C THR A 18 -19.25 24.15 -22.55
N PRO A 19 -18.03 24.22 -23.11
CA PRO A 19 -16.87 23.54 -22.54
C PRO A 19 -16.65 23.85 -21.06
N THR A 20 -16.95 25.07 -20.62
CA THR A 20 -16.88 25.47 -19.20
C THR A 20 -17.91 24.71 -18.37
N ASP A 21 -19.17 24.66 -18.81
CA ASP A 21 -20.23 23.93 -18.10
C ASP A 21 -19.91 22.44 -17.98
N LEU A 22 -19.34 21.85 -19.05
CA LEU A 22 -18.88 20.47 -19.03
C LEU A 22 -17.73 20.25 -18.04
N ILE A 23 -16.75 21.15 -17.99
CA ILE A 23 -15.65 21.06 -17.01
C ILE A 23 -16.17 21.18 -15.58
N ASP A 24 -17.15 22.05 -15.32
CA ASP A 24 -17.73 22.19 -13.98
C ASP A 24 -18.58 20.97 -13.58
N GLN A 25 -19.32 20.38 -14.53
CA GLN A 25 -20.00 19.10 -14.32
C GLN A 25 -19.00 17.96 -14.02
N VAL A 26 -17.89 17.89 -14.75
CA VAL A 26 -16.82 16.90 -14.49
C VAL A 26 -16.23 17.09 -13.09
N ARG A 27 -15.97 18.33 -12.67
CA ARG A 27 -15.48 18.64 -11.31
C ARG A 27 -16.49 18.24 -10.24
N ALA A 28 -17.77 18.53 -10.44
CA ALA A 28 -18.84 18.17 -9.52
C ALA A 28 -19.00 16.65 -9.39
N ALA A 29 -18.99 15.92 -10.52
CA ALA A 29 -19.03 14.47 -10.54
C ALA A 29 -17.82 13.87 -9.80
N LYS A 30 -16.61 14.41 -10.01
CA LYS A 30 -15.42 13.92 -9.31
C LYS A 30 -15.45 14.21 -7.82
N ALA A 31 -15.98 15.36 -7.40
CA ALA A 31 -16.18 15.66 -5.98
C ALA A 31 -17.18 14.69 -5.33
N ALA A 32 -18.27 14.36 -6.02
CA ALA A 32 -19.26 13.39 -5.54
C ALA A 32 -18.66 11.97 -5.42
N GLU A 33 -17.85 11.54 -6.40
CA GLU A 33 -17.11 10.28 -6.36
C GLU A 33 -16.17 10.23 -5.15
N ASN A 34 -15.38 11.28 -4.92
CA ASN A 34 -14.46 11.37 -3.78
C ASN A 34 -15.22 11.32 -2.44
N ALA A 35 -16.36 12.00 -2.33
CA ALA A 35 -17.19 11.98 -1.14
C ALA A 35 -17.79 10.59 -0.87
N ALA A 36 -18.23 9.88 -1.92
CA ALA A 36 -18.68 8.49 -1.80
C ALA A 36 -17.55 7.55 -1.36
N GLY A 37 -16.36 7.72 -1.94
CA GLY A 37 -15.16 7.00 -1.53
C GLY A 37 -14.82 7.22 -0.05
N LEU A 38 -14.88 8.47 0.44
CA LEU A 38 -14.65 8.79 1.85
C LEU A 38 -15.70 8.14 2.77
N ARG A 39 -16.98 8.11 2.37
CA ARG A 39 -18.01 7.38 3.13
C ARG A 39 -17.68 5.89 3.21
N MET A 40 -17.29 5.26 2.10
CA MET A 40 -16.89 3.84 2.09
C MET A 40 -15.67 3.57 2.97
N PHE A 41 -14.70 4.49 3.01
CA PHE A 41 -13.55 4.42 3.90
C PHE A 41 -13.94 4.42 5.38
N HIS A 42 -14.87 5.29 5.79
CA HIS A 42 -15.38 5.29 7.16
C HIS A 42 -16.15 4.02 7.50
N LEU A 43 -16.99 3.52 6.59
CA LEU A 43 -17.73 2.27 6.76
C LEU A 43 -16.79 1.07 6.90
N ALA A 44 -15.71 1.01 6.11
CA ALA A 44 -14.70 -0.04 6.20
C ALA A 44 -14.01 -0.08 7.56
N ILE A 45 -13.62 1.09 8.10
CA ILE A 45 -13.00 1.17 9.43
C ILE A 45 -13.99 0.73 10.52
N ALA A 46 -15.23 1.24 10.47
CA ALA A 46 -16.27 0.86 11.42
C ALA A 46 -16.59 -0.63 11.36
N TRP A 47 -16.69 -1.21 10.16
CA TRP A 47 -16.91 -2.63 9.93
C TRP A 47 -15.80 -3.48 10.54
N ALA A 48 -14.54 -3.12 10.28
CA ALA A 48 -13.37 -3.80 10.84
C ALA A 48 -13.38 -3.75 12.38
N HIS A 49 -13.68 -2.58 12.97
CA HIS A 49 -13.76 -2.42 14.42
C HIS A 49 -14.93 -3.18 15.06
N ALA A 50 -15.99 -3.48 14.31
CA ALA A 50 -17.11 -4.30 14.77
C ALA A 50 -16.82 -5.81 14.70
N HIS A 51 -15.70 -6.23 14.10
CA HIS A 51 -15.33 -7.65 13.94
C HIS A 51 -13.91 -7.94 14.45
N PRO A 52 -13.58 -7.66 15.73
CA PRO A 52 -12.25 -7.92 16.27
C PRO A 52 -11.99 -9.44 16.41
N GLU A 53 -10.76 -9.88 16.12
CA GLU A 53 -10.34 -11.26 16.38
C GLU A 53 -9.90 -11.50 17.84
N THR A 54 -9.77 -10.43 18.63
CA THR A 54 -9.18 -10.49 19.98
C THR A 54 -10.08 -11.31 20.93
N PRO A 55 -9.57 -12.37 21.60
CA PRO A 55 -10.38 -13.13 22.56
C PRO A 55 -10.67 -12.32 23.85
N GLY A 56 -11.95 -12.11 24.17
CA GLY A 56 -12.40 -11.52 25.44
C GLY A 56 -12.30 -9.99 25.54
N ASP A 57 -12.19 -9.45 26.76
CA ASP A 57 -12.13 -8.00 27.06
C ASP A 57 -10.76 -7.34 26.76
N GLN A 58 -9.87 -8.02 26.03
CA GLN A 58 -8.53 -7.50 25.76
C GLN A 58 -8.56 -6.48 24.62
N SER A 59 -8.16 -5.24 24.91
CA SER A 59 -7.97 -4.21 23.88
C SER A 59 -6.71 -4.47 23.08
N TRP A 60 -6.81 -4.47 21.75
CA TRP A 60 -5.65 -4.49 20.86
C TRP A 60 -4.69 -3.33 21.17
N LYS A 61 -3.38 -3.62 21.17
CA LYS A 61 -2.31 -2.64 21.32
C LYS A 61 -1.45 -2.61 20.06
N ALA A 62 -1.28 -1.44 19.47
CA ALA A 62 -0.39 -1.26 18.33
C ALA A 62 1.07 -1.59 18.71
N PRO A 63 1.83 -2.35 17.89
CA PRO A 63 3.26 -2.64 18.11
C PRO A 63 4.04 -1.33 18.25
N ARG A 64 4.88 -1.17 19.26
CA ARG A 64 5.61 0.08 19.52
C ARG A 64 7.06 -0.06 19.08
N ALA A 65 7.66 1.03 18.57
CA ALA A 65 9.09 1.07 18.24
C ALA A 65 9.97 1.35 19.47
N SER A 66 9.38 1.88 20.55
CA SER A 66 10.08 2.13 21.81
C SER A 66 10.01 0.91 22.73
N TYR A 67 11.14 0.49 23.31
CA TYR A 67 11.16 -0.54 24.34
C TYR A 67 10.20 -0.21 25.49
N VAL A 68 9.35 -1.19 25.84
CA VAL A 68 8.48 -1.14 27.02
C VAL A 68 8.87 -2.28 27.96
N PRO A 69 9.28 -1.98 29.21
CA PRO A 69 9.57 -3.02 30.19
C PRO A 69 8.38 -3.97 30.37
N GLY A 70 8.61 -5.27 30.17
CA GLY A 70 7.60 -6.32 30.28
C GLY A 70 6.91 -6.71 28.97
N GLU A 71 7.19 -6.04 27.85
CA GLU A 71 6.81 -6.50 26.51
C GLU A 71 8.02 -7.18 25.83
N PRO A 72 7.82 -8.20 24.97
CA PRO A 72 8.91 -8.78 24.19
C PRO A 72 9.62 -7.67 23.40
N MET A 73 10.95 -7.67 23.41
CA MET A 73 11.74 -6.74 22.60
C MET A 73 11.40 -6.99 21.12
N GLY A 74 10.82 -6.00 20.46
CA GLY A 74 10.59 -5.99 19.03
C GLY A 74 10.91 -4.61 18.50
N ASP A 75 11.56 -4.55 17.34
CA ASP A 75 11.80 -3.35 16.54
C ASP A 75 10.51 -2.74 15.95
N GLY A 76 9.40 -3.47 16.06
CA GLY A 76 8.13 -3.08 15.45
C GLY A 76 8.06 -3.42 13.96
N SER A 77 8.73 -4.51 13.55
CA SER A 77 8.60 -5.20 12.26
C SER A 77 7.92 -6.59 12.41
N PRO A 78 7.42 -7.19 11.32
CA PRO A 78 6.89 -8.57 11.33
C PRO A 78 7.95 -9.59 11.74
N VAL A 79 7.57 -10.62 12.51
CA VAL A 79 8.54 -11.62 13.03
C VAL A 79 8.86 -12.67 11.96
N THR A 80 7.91 -12.96 11.08
CA THR A 80 8.11 -13.88 9.96
C THR A 80 7.95 -13.18 8.61
N GLY A 81 8.53 -13.78 7.57
CA GLY A 81 8.32 -13.39 6.17
C GLY A 81 7.00 -13.90 5.57
N ASP A 82 6.08 -14.44 6.37
CA ASP A 82 4.77 -14.86 5.88
C ASP A 82 4.00 -13.65 5.34
N LEU A 83 3.51 -13.77 4.10
CA LEU A 83 2.91 -12.64 3.40
C LEU A 83 1.65 -12.12 4.10
N ASP A 84 0.86 -13.00 4.73
CA ASP A 84 -0.36 -12.58 5.42
C ASP A 84 -0.01 -11.89 6.75
N GLU A 85 0.98 -12.39 7.50
CA GLU A 85 1.49 -11.70 8.70
C GLU A 85 2.01 -10.29 8.36
N VAL A 86 2.88 -10.19 7.35
CA VAL A 86 3.50 -8.92 6.92
C VAL A 86 2.44 -7.89 6.51
N GLN A 87 1.41 -8.33 5.78
CA GLN A 87 0.34 -7.44 5.31
C GLN A 87 -0.56 -6.93 6.42
N TRP A 88 -0.74 -7.70 7.49
CA TRP A 88 -1.63 -7.36 8.61
C TRP A 88 -0.88 -6.87 9.85
N PHE A 89 0.44 -6.72 9.74
CA PHE A 89 1.27 -6.26 10.83
C PHE A 89 0.91 -4.84 11.27
N GLY A 90 0.80 -4.64 12.57
CA GLY A 90 0.62 -3.32 13.17
C GLY A 90 -0.77 -2.71 13.04
N ILE A 91 -1.76 -3.46 12.57
CA ILE A 91 -3.17 -3.07 12.55
C ILE A 91 -4.02 -3.99 13.44
N PRO A 92 -5.22 -3.57 13.90
CA PRO A 92 -6.09 -4.42 14.69
C PRO A 92 -6.49 -5.69 13.90
N PRO A 93 -6.36 -6.89 14.49
CA PRO A 93 -6.76 -8.12 13.81
C PRO A 93 -8.29 -8.19 13.74
N ILE A 94 -8.79 -8.68 12.61
CA ILE A 94 -10.22 -8.85 12.36
C ILE A 94 -10.55 -10.32 12.17
N THR A 95 -11.76 -10.73 12.56
CA THR A 95 -12.19 -12.12 12.39
C THR A 95 -12.12 -12.55 10.93
N TRP A 96 -11.73 -13.79 10.66
CA TRP A 96 -11.65 -14.37 9.31
C TRP A 96 -12.95 -14.21 8.49
N SER A 97 -14.11 -14.16 9.14
CA SER A 97 -15.43 -14.02 8.51
C SER A 97 -15.78 -12.58 8.11
N ALA A 98 -14.98 -11.58 8.50
CA ALA A 98 -15.30 -10.17 8.28
C ALA A 98 -15.19 -9.74 6.81
N ALA A 99 -14.28 -10.32 6.03
CA ALA A 99 -13.97 -9.84 4.70
C ALA A 99 -15.07 -10.14 3.66
N ALA A 100 -15.66 -11.33 3.69
CA ALA A 100 -16.59 -11.78 2.66
C ALA A 100 -17.93 -10.98 2.63
N PRO A 101 -18.59 -10.69 3.77
CA PRO A 101 -19.81 -9.88 3.76
C PRO A 101 -19.56 -8.44 3.31
N PHE A 102 -18.45 -7.84 3.75
CA PHE A 102 -18.05 -6.49 3.31
C PHE A 102 -17.80 -6.44 1.80
N ALA A 103 -17.04 -7.42 1.27
CA ALA A 103 -16.75 -7.53 -0.15
C ALA A 103 -18.03 -7.67 -0.99
N THR A 104 -18.96 -8.52 -0.53
CA THR A 104 -20.26 -8.74 -1.18
C THR A 104 -21.09 -7.46 -1.22
N ALA A 105 -21.19 -6.75 -0.09
CA ALA A 105 -21.92 -5.49 0.00
C ALA A 105 -21.29 -4.38 -0.87
N ASN A 106 -19.97 -4.42 -1.07
CA ASN A 106 -19.21 -3.47 -1.88
C ASN A 106 -18.99 -3.95 -3.34
N ALA A 107 -19.73 -4.98 -3.77
CA ALA A 107 -19.69 -5.53 -5.13
C ALA A 107 -18.26 -5.85 -5.65
N MET A 108 -17.44 -6.48 -4.82
CA MET A 108 -16.07 -6.88 -5.16
C MET A 108 -15.74 -8.30 -4.69
N SER A 109 -14.61 -8.84 -5.12
CA SER A 109 -14.13 -10.14 -4.65
C SER A 109 -13.75 -10.10 -3.17
N THR A 110 -13.84 -11.23 -2.48
CA THR A 110 -13.41 -11.35 -1.07
C THR A 110 -11.96 -10.92 -0.87
N ALA A 111 -11.07 -11.24 -1.81
CA ALA A 111 -9.67 -10.80 -1.77
C ALA A 111 -9.54 -9.26 -1.85
N ALA A 112 -10.30 -8.62 -2.75
CA ALA A 112 -10.34 -7.16 -2.85
C ALA A 112 -10.92 -6.50 -1.59
N GLY A 113 -11.95 -7.11 -0.98
CA GLY A 113 -12.51 -6.66 0.29
C GLY A 113 -11.52 -6.78 1.46
N LYS A 114 -10.82 -7.92 1.57
CA LYS A 114 -9.75 -8.14 2.56
C LYS A 114 -8.67 -7.05 2.44
N ALA A 115 -8.19 -6.79 1.22
CA ALA A 115 -7.22 -5.72 0.96
C ALA A 115 -7.78 -4.32 1.28
N PHE A 116 -9.05 -4.04 0.93
CA PHE A 116 -9.68 -2.75 1.22
C PHE A 116 -9.72 -2.47 2.74
N LEU A 117 -10.15 -3.45 3.54
CA LEU A 117 -10.20 -3.35 5.00
C LEU A 117 -8.81 -3.13 5.59
N ARG A 118 -7.82 -3.95 5.17
CA ARG A 118 -6.41 -3.82 5.57
C ARG A 118 -5.90 -2.40 5.30
N ASP A 119 -6.02 -1.92 4.06
CA ASP A 119 -5.49 -0.61 3.67
C ASP A 119 -6.12 0.52 4.50
N CYS A 120 -7.43 0.44 4.77
CA CYS A 120 -8.12 1.41 5.61
C CYS A 120 -7.61 1.41 7.06
N LEU A 121 -7.33 0.24 7.63
CA LEU A 121 -6.74 0.11 8.95
C LEU A 121 -5.30 0.61 8.99
N VAL A 122 -4.49 0.34 7.97
CA VAL A 122 -3.12 0.87 7.86
C VAL A 122 -3.16 2.39 7.85
N ILE A 123 -4.02 3.00 7.02
CA ILE A 123 -4.16 4.47 7.00
C ILE A 123 -4.58 4.98 8.39
N ARG A 124 -5.58 4.35 9.02
CA ARG A 124 -6.13 4.79 10.31
C ARG A 124 -5.14 4.69 11.47
N HIS A 125 -4.37 3.61 11.54
CA HIS A 125 -3.60 3.23 12.73
C HIS A 125 -2.09 3.41 12.57
N ARG A 126 -1.58 3.38 11.33
CA ARG A 126 -0.14 3.51 11.02
C ARG A 126 0.22 4.86 10.41
N MET A 127 -0.71 5.53 9.70
CA MET A 127 -0.45 6.77 8.96
C MET A 127 -1.38 7.93 9.38
N PRO A 128 -1.30 8.43 10.63
CA PRO A 128 -2.24 9.40 11.17
C PRO A 128 -2.29 10.73 10.40
N ARG A 129 -1.19 11.18 9.76
CA ARG A 129 -1.17 12.43 8.99
C ARG A 129 -1.84 12.27 7.64
N VAL A 130 -1.60 11.16 6.93
CA VAL A 130 -2.34 10.83 5.71
C VAL A 130 -3.82 10.62 6.02
N TYR A 131 -4.17 9.92 7.10
CA TYR A 131 -5.54 9.78 7.58
C TYR A 131 -6.25 11.14 7.74
N ALA A 132 -5.60 12.10 8.41
CA ALA A 132 -6.15 13.43 8.58
C ALA A 132 -6.43 14.14 7.23
N LYS A 133 -5.58 13.92 6.21
CA LYS A 133 -5.82 14.47 4.86
C LYS A 133 -6.98 13.78 4.14
N VAL A 134 -7.14 12.46 4.30
CA VAL A 134 -8.26 11.70 3.74
C VAL A 134 -9.59 12.16 4.34
N VAL A 135 -9.67 12.23 5.68
CA VAL A 135 -10.88 12.67 6.38
C VAL A 135 -11.23 14.13 6.05
N ALA A 136 -10.22 14.98 5.81
CA ALA A 136 -10.43 16.34 5.34
C ALA A 136 -10.81 16.45 3.84
N GLY A 137 -10.97 15.33 3.12
CA GLY A 137 -11.28 15.30 1.68
C GLY A 137 -10.14 15.80 0.78
N LYS A 138 -8.93 16.00 1.32
CA LYS A 138 -7.77 16.51 0.59
C LYS A 138 -7.03 15.43 -0.20
N VAL A 139 -7.23 14.16 0.14
CA VAL A 139 -6.65 13.00 -0.54
C VAL A 139 -7.76 11.99 -0.83
N ALA A 140 -7.90 11.62 -2.10
CA ALA A 140 -8.86 10.58 -2.50
C ALA A 140 -8.47 9.22 -1.92
N VAL A 141 -9.46 8.44 -1.50
CA VAL A 141 -9.26 7.14 -0.81
C VAL A 141 -8.42 6.17 -1.61
N TRP A 142 -8.65 6.06 -2.92
CA TRP A 142 -7.87 5.16 -3.78
C TRP A 142 -6.37 5.50 -3.76
N ARG A 143 -6.02 6.80 -3.66
CA ARG A 143 -4.62 7.24 -3.61
C ARG A 143 -4.02 6.96 -2.24
N ALA A 144 -4.75 7.22 -1.17
CA ALA A 144 -4.33 6.84 0.19
C ALA A 144 -4.11 5.33 0.32
N ARG A 145 -4.96 4.51 -0.32
CA ARG A 145 -4.79 3.05 -0.34
C ARG A 145 -3.52 2.60 -1.09
N ARG A 146 -3.12 3.30 -2.17
CA ARG A 146 -1.82 3.04 -2.82
C ARG A 146 -0.66 3.34 -1.88
N ILE A 147 -0.75 4.43 -1.10
CA ILE A 147 0.26 4.76 -0.10
C ILE A 147 0.32 3.66 0.96
N ALA A 148 -0.83 3.24 1.48
CA ALA A 148 -0.94 2.18 2.47
C ALA A 148 -0.35 0.84 1.99
N GLY A 149 -0.59 0.49 0.72
CA GLY A 149 -0.07 -0.73 0.10
C GLY A 149 1.45 -0.75 -0.02
N ALA A 150 2.10 0.40 -0.23
CA ALA A 150 3.55 0.47 -0.37
C ALA A 150 4.29 0.37 0.97
N VAL A 151 3.62 0.69 2.08
CA VAL A 151 4.22 0.64 3.43
C VAL A 151 3.86 -0.62 4.21
N LEU A 152 3.28 -1.64 3.55
CA LEU A 152 3.00 -2.92 4.20
C LEU A 152 4.30 -3.60 4.62
N GLY A 153 4.33 -4.17 5.82
CA GLY A 153 5.52 -4.80 6.37
C GLY A 153 6.60 -3.85 6.90
N ALA A 154 6.58 -2.57 6.51
CA ALA A 154 7.62 -1.64 6.93
C ALA A 154 7.60 -1.40 8.47
N PRO A 155 8.78 -1.24 9.10
CA PRO A 155 8.89 -0.93 10.51
C PRO A 155 8.10 0.31 10.93
N ARG A 156 7.64 0.36 12.18
CA ARG A 156 6.71 1.40 12.64
C ARG A 156 7.26 2.81 12.50
N ASP A 157 8.51 3.02 12.88
CA ASP A 157 9.21 4.29 12.81
C ASP A 157 9.51 4.72 11.37
N VAL A 158 9.82 3.78 10.47
CA VAL A 158 9.91 4.00 9.02
C VAL A 158 8.57 4.52 8.49
N ILE A 159 7.46 3.86 8.81
CA ILE A 159 6.12 4.34 8.40
C ILE A 159 5.83 5.72 9.00
N ALA A 160 6.20 5.98 10.26
CA ALA A 160 5.99 7.28 10.88
C ALA A 160 6.83 8.39 10.22
N HIS A 161 8.03 8.06 9.75
CA HIS A 161 8.87 8.96 8.95
C HIS A 161 8.21 9.25 7.59
N VAL A 162 7.80 8.20 6.88
CA VAL A 162 7.13 8.30 5.57
C VAL A 162 5.82 9.07 5.66
N ASP A 163 4.96 8.80 6.66
CA ASP A 163 3.70 9.51 6.90
C ASP A 163 3.93 11.03 7.09
N ARG A 164 5.01 11.41 7.78
CA ARG A 164 5.40 12.81 7.95
C ARG A 164 5.81 13.46 6.63
N ALA A 165 6.62 12.77 5.84
CA ALA A 165 7.16 13.28 4.58
C ALA A 165 6.10 13.33 3.45
N ILE A 166 5.25 12.30 3.35
CA ILE A 166 4.29 12.16 2.24
C ILE A 166 3.03 12.99 2.45
N ALA A 167 2.56 13.20 3.69
CA ALA A 167 1.27 13.84 3.96
C ALA A 167 1.05 15.23 3.30
N PRO A 168 2.05 16.12 3.17
CA PRO A 168 1.90 17.38 2.44
C PRO A 168 1.60 17.21 0.94
N VAL A 169 2.12 16.15 0.33
CA VAL A 169 2.06 15.89 -1.12
C VAL A 169 1.24 14.65 -1.50
N ALA A 170 0.58 14.00 -0.53
CA ALA A 170 -0.15 12.75 -0.73
C ALA A 170 -1.27 12.82 -1.79
N GLY A 171 -1.73 14.02 -2.15
CA GLY A 171 -2.71 14.22 -3.23
C GLY A 171 -2.12 14.04 -4.64
N THR A 172 -0.81 14.22 -4.80
CA THR A 172 -0.11 14.28 -6.10
C THR A 172 1.09 13.34 -6.20
N ALA A 173 1.59 12.81 -5.08
CA ALA A 173 2.75 11.93 -5.06
C ALA A 173 2.53 10.66 -5.89
N GLY A 174 3.55 10.30 -6.68
CA GLY A 174 3.62 9.04 -7.41
C GLY A 174 4.34 7.94 -6.64
N LEU A 175 4.35 6.72 -7.18
CA LEU A 175 4.99 5.55 -6.55
C LEU A 175 6.49 5.76 -6.34
N ILE A 176 7.21 6.27 -7.35
CA ILE A 176 8.66 6.53 -7.27
C ILE A 176 9.01 7.43 -6.08
N THR A 177 8.20 8.46 -5.82
CA THR A 177 8.42 9.34 -4.67
C THR A 177 8.25 8.61 -3.35
N LEU A 178 7.29 7.68 -3.29
CA LEU A 178 7.00 6.91 -2.09
C LEU A 178 8.07 5.85 -1.83
N ASP A 179 8.49 5.12 -2.87
CA ASP A 179 9.54 4.09 -2.78
C ASP A 179 10.85 4.74 -2.30
N ARG A 180 11.26 5.85 -2.91
CA ARG A 180 12.44 6.61 -2.46
C ARG A 180 12.34 7.06 -0.99
N LEU A 181 11.16 7.49 -0.54
CA LEU A 181 10.97 7.91 0.86
C LEU A 181 11.06 6.73 1.83
N ILE A 182 10.62 5.55 1.42
CA ILE A 182 10.75 4.32 2.20
C ILE A 182 12.23 3.92 2.27
N ASP A 183 12.93 3.89 1.15
CA ASP A 183 14.36 3.54 1.08
C ASP A 183 15.22 4.49 1.92
N GLU A 184 14.98 5.80 1.82
CA GLU A 184 15.65 6.82 2.63
C GLU A 184 15.38 6.64 4.12
N ALA A 185 14.13 6.30 4.49
CA ALA A 185 13.77 6.05 5.88
C ALA A 185 14.40 4.75 6.41
N MET A 186 14.45 3.69 5.60
CA MET A 186 15.13 2.43 5.94
C MET A 186 16.63 2.64 6.14
N LEU A 187 17.31 3.34 5.23
CA LEU A 187 18.74 3.67 5.38
C LEU A 187 19.01 4.52 6.62
N LEU A 188 18.10 5.42 6.97
CA LEU A 188 18.26 6.32 8.12
C LEU A 188 18.05 5.61 9.47
N LEU A 189 17.09 4.68 9.53
CA LEU A 189 16.58 4.12 10.80
C LEU A 189 16.96 2.64 11.01
N HIS A 190 17.17 1.90 9.92
CA HIS A 190 17.43 0.46 9.89
C HIS A 190 18.65 0.13 9.02
N ALA A 191 19.73 0.90 9.14
CA ALA A 191 20.93 0.75 8.32
C ALA A 191 21.51 -0.68 8.36
N GLU A 192 21.56 -1.30 9.54
CA GLU A 192 22.07 -2.68 9.71
C GLU A 192 21.25 -3.71 8.92
N GLU A 193 19.92 -3.57 8.88
CA GLU A 193 19.04 -4.45 8.10
C GLU A 193 19.25 -4.25 6.59
N VAL A 194 19.40 -2.98 6.17
CA VAL A 194 19.68 -2.67 4.76
C VAL A 194 21.05 -3.22 4.34
N GLU A 195 22.07 -3.10 5.18
CA GLU A 195 23.39 -3.68 4.94
C GLU A 195 23.33 -5.22 4.87
N ALA A 196 22.63 -5.87 5.80
CA ALA A 196 22.45 -7.32 5.79
C ALA A 196 21.73 -7.80 4.52
N ALA A 197 20.63 -7.14 4.13
CA ALA A 197 19.91 -7.45 2.90
C ALA A 197 20.76 -7.19 1.65
N SER A 198 21.60 -6.14 1.67
CA SER A 198 22.55 -5.88 0.58
C SER A 198 23.62 -6.97 0.48
N LEU A 199 24.14 -7.48 1.61
CA LEU A 199 25.11 -8.57 1.62
C LEU A 199 24.48 -9.87 1.10
N GLU A 200 23.27 -10.21 1.54
CA GLU A 200 22.52 -11.37 1.02
C GLU A 200 22.24 -11.25 -0.50
N ALA A 201 21.88 -10.05 -0.96
CA ALA A 201 21.69 -9.78 -2.38
C ALA A 201 23.00 -9.89 -3.19
N LEU A 202 24.16 -9.60 -2.58
CA LEU A 202 25.47 -9.81 -3.20
C LEU A 202 25.85 -11.29 -3.21
N GLU A 203 25.51 -12.07 -2.18
CA GLU A 203 25.69 -13.53 -2.20
C GLU A 203 24.91 -14.17 -3.37
N HIS A 204 23.74 -13.64 -3.69
CA HIS A 204 22.92 -14.11 -4.81
C HIS A 204 23.27 -13.51 -6.18
N ARG A 205 24.04 -12.41 -6.25
CA ARG A 205 24.48 -11.78 -7.50
C ARG A 205 26.00 -11.83 -7.63
N HIS A 206 26.49 -12.86 -8.31
CA HIS A 206 27.91 -13.12 -8.45
C HIS A 206 28.28 -13.63 -9.84
N VAL A 207 29.55 -13.44 -10.18
CA VAL A 207 30.19 -14.04 -11.34
C VAL A 207 31.21 -15.06 -10.84
N THR A 208 31.09 -16.30 -11.28
CA THR A 208 32.04 -17.37 -10.97
C THR A 208 32.76 -17.78 -12.24
N LEU A 209 34.09 -17.67 -12.24
CA LEU A 209 34.96 -18.22 -13.27
C LEU A 209 35.39 -19.62 -12.82
N ASP A 210 35.13 -20.64 -13.63
CA ASP A 210 35.69 -21.97 -13.36
C ASP A 210 37.15 -22.01 -13.82
N GLU A 211 38.08 -21.74 -12.92
CA GLU A 211 39.51 -21.77 -13.22
C GLU A 211 40.00 -23.15 -13.71
N ARG A 212 39.27 -24.24 -13.42
CA ARG A 212 39.63 -25.59 -13.88
C ARG A 212 39.27 -25.82 -15.34
N SER A 213 38.39 -25.00 -15.89
CA SER A 213 38.02 -25.03 -17.31
C SER A 213 39.05 -24.32 -18.21
N ILE A 214 40.03 -23.61 -17.63
CA ILE A 214 41.06 -22.87 -18.38
C ILE A 214 41.95 -23.87 -19.14
N GLY A 215 41.65 -24.04 -20.42
CA GLY A 215 42.46 -24.86 -21.32
C GLY A 215 43.73 -24.16 -21.79
N HIS A 216 44.60 -24.89 -22.49
CA HIS A 216 45.82 -24.33 -23.09
C HIS A 216 45.56 -23.24 -24.14
N THR A 217 44.31 -23.08 -24.58
CA THR A 217 43.84 -22.04 -25.51
C THR A 217 43.50 -20.72 -24.80
N GLY A 218 43.48 -20.70 -23.46
CA GLY A 218 43.09 -19.53 -22.67
C GLY A 218 41.58 -19.28 -22.60
N ILE A 219 40.76 -20.24 -23.04
CA ILE A 219 39.30 -20.18 -22.94
C ILE A 219 38.86 -20.79 -21.61
N ALA A 220 37.89 -20.15 -20.94
CA ALA A 220 37.35 -20.56 -19.66
C ALA A 220 35.82 -20.42 -19.65
N GLU A 221 35.17 -21.23 -18.82
CA GLU A 221 33.75 -21.20 -18.53
C GLU A 221 33.45 -20.25 -17.37
N MET A 222 32.39 -19.45 -17.53
CA MET A 222 31.96 -18.47 -16.56
C MET A 222 30.45 -18.59 -16.34
N THR A 223 30.04 -18.62 -15.07
CA THR A 223 28.63 -18.58 -14.65
C THR A 223 28.34 -17.18 -14.10
N ILE A 224 27.27 -16.56 -14.57
CA ILE A 224 26.80 -15.26 -14.08
C ILE A 224 25.42 -15.46 -13.46
N ARG A 225 25.24 -14.91 -12.25
CA ARG A 225 23.93 -14.72 -11.63
C ARG A 225 23.76 -13.23 -11.35
N ALA A 226 22.80 -12.59 -12.00
CA ALA A 226 22.52 -11.16 -11.90
C ALA A 226 21.02 -10.89 -12.01
N ASP A 227 20.60 -9.66 -11.72
CA ASP A 227 19.22 -9.23 -11.95
C ASP A 227 18.91 -9.24 -13.45
N TRP A 228 17.66 -9.54 -13.81
CA TRP A 228 17.26 -9.57 -15.22
C TRP A 228 17.48 -8.24 -15.94
N ALA A 229 17.41 -7.12 -15.22
CA ALA A 229 17.69 -5.80 -15.79
C ALA A 229 19.17 -5.60 -16.15
N ASP A 230 20.07 -6.40 -15.56
CA ASP A 230 21.52 -6.33 -15.72
C ASP A 230 22.08 -7.43 -16.67
N LEU A 231 21.23 -8.37 -17.13
CA LEU A 231 21.56 -9.44 -18.09
C LEU A 231 21.17 -9.07 -19.53
#